data_AF-A0A7S1MQL8-F1
#
_entry.id   AF-A0A7S1MQL8-F1
#
_cell.length_a   1.000
_cell.length_b   1.000
_cell.length_c   1.000
_cell.angle_alpha   90.00
_cell.angle_beta   90.00
_cell.angle_gamma   90.00
#
_symmetry.space_group_name_H-M   'P 1'
#
loop_
_entity.id
_entity.type
_entity.pdbx_description
1 polymer ?
#
loop_
_entity_poly.entity_id
_entity_poly.type
_entity_poly.pdbx_seq_one_letter_code
_entity_poly.pdbx_strand_id
1 'polypeptide(L)'
;PLQFVTNIFVWISMFLCLVSYIIVMHDSAEALVGGTWLDHRFLLVALASIFVLPLTCLSQRLLERTSSIAIAVNVYLFALVGVLYGRGVHNGSLPEGTCIFGSTIRGNFAMVTVMFQAVIVQMCVLPMYKALENRSPAKFDRIIAVGFTVLFFIFCGFSCIGYLLIGPDVKSNILSNLPTGPGSSIAQVGTIVVVACVYP
;
A
#
# COMPACT_ATOMS: atom_id res chain seq x y z
N PRO A 1 -6.08 30.38 -14.15
CA PRO A 1 -4.73 30.11 -13.56
C PRO A 1 -4.76 29.05 -12.44
N LEU A 2 -5.61 29.20 -11.41
CA LEU A 2 -5.65 28.25 -10.28
C LEU A 2 -6.05 26.83 -10.69
N GLN A 3 -7.09 26.68 -11.53
CA GLN A 3 -7.53 25.38 -12.04
C GLN A 3 -6.43 24.65 -12.82
N PHE A 4 -5.65 25.38 -13.62
CA PHE A 4 -4.53 24.81 -14.38
C PHE A 4 -3.43 24.27 -13.45
N VAL A 5 -3.09 25.04 -12.42
CA VAL A 5 -2.12 24.64 -11.39
C VAL A 5 -2.62 23.40 -10.65
N THR A 6 -3.88 23.40 -10.20
CA THR A 6 -4.48 22.22 -9.53
C THR A 6 -4.43 20.99 -10.43
N ASN A 7 -4.84 21.12 -11.70
CA ASN A 7 -4.81 20.01 -12.64
C ASN A 7 -3.39 19.46 -12.83
N ILE A 8 -2.36 20.31 -12.94
CA ILE A 8 -0.97 19.86 -13.01
C ILE A 8 -0.58 19.06 -11.78
N PHE A 9 -0.91 19.52 -10.57
CA PHE A 9 -0.60 18.80 -9.34
C PHE A 9 -1.31 17.44 -9.28
N VAL A 10 -2.58 17.37 -9.71
CA VAL A 10 -3.31 16.11 -9.82
C VAL A 10 -2.60 15.16 -10.77
N TRP A 11 -2.21 15.64 -11.96
CA TRP A 11 -1.49 14.84 -12.95
C TRP A 11 -0.16 14.30 -12.43
N ILE A 12 0.63 15.14 -11.77
CA ILE A 12 1.90 14.74 -11.16
C ILE A 12 1.66 13.69 -10.06
N SER A 13 0.68 13.91 -9.18
CA SER A 13 0.36 12.98 -8.10
C SER A 13 -0.08 11.62 -8.63
N MET A 14 -0.96 11.59 -9.65
CA MET A 14 -1.40 10.34 -10.28
C MET A 14 -0.25 9.63 -10.99
N PHE A 15 0.59 10.37 -11.73
CA PHE A 15 1.77 9.79 -12.38
C PHE A 15 2.72 9.16 -11.37
N LEU A 16 3.05 9.86 -10.29
CA LEU A 16 3.92 9.33 -9.24
C LEU A 16 3.32 8.10 -8.55
N CYS A 17 2.00 8.08 -8.34
CA CYS A 17 1.30 6.92 -7.80
C CYS A 17 1.44 5.69 -8.71
N LEU A 18 1.28 5.86 -10.03
CA LEU A 18 1.46 4.78 -11.01
C LEU A 18 2.92 4.28 -11.03
N VAL A 19 3.90 5.18 -10.92
CA VAL A 19 5.31 4.79 -10.80
C VAL A 19 5.54 3.99 -9.51
N SER A 20 4.97 4.41 -8.39
CA SER A 20 5.05 3.65 -7.13
C SER A 20 4.45 2.25 -7.24
N TYR A 21 3.34 2.09 -7.96
CA TYR A 21 2.74 0.78 -8.24
C TYR A 21 3.68 -0.13 -9.02
N ILE A 22 4.35 0.38 -10.06
CA ILE A 22 5.33 -0.39 -10.83
C ILE A 22 6.51 -0.83 -9.96
N ILE A 23 7.00 0.06 -9.06
CA ILE A 23 8.07 -0.27 -8.12
C ILE A 23 7.64 -1.39 -7.17
N VAL A 24 6.44 -1.30 -6.58
CA VAL A 24 5.93 -2.34 -5.65
C VAL A 24 5.76 -3.68 -6.35
N MET A 25 5.29 -3.69 -7.61
CA MET A 25 5.21 -4.92 -8.41
C MET A 25 6.60 -5.50 -8.69
N HIS A 26 7.57 -4.64 -9.05
CA HIS A 26 8.96 -5.05 -9.27
C HIS A 26 9.55 -5.68 -8.00
N ASP A 27 9.50 -5.00 -6.86
CA ASP A 27 10.10 -5.49 -5.60
C ASP A 27 9.47 -6.80 -5.13
N SER A 28 8.16 -6.96 -5.36
CA SER A 28 7.44 -8.19 -5.04
C SER A 28 7.78 -9.33 -6.00
N ALA A 29 8.04 -9.03 -7.28
CA ALA A 29 8.45 -10.01 -8.28
C ALA A 29 9.92 -10.43 -8.10
N GLU A 30 10.81 -9.49 -7.80
CA GLU A 30 12.23 -9.76 -7.52
C GLU A 30 12.38 -10.74 -6.34
N ALA A 31 11.56 -10.58 -5.29
CA ALA A 31 11.56 -11.49 -4.15
C ALA A 31 11.10 -12.93 -4.49
N LEU A 32 10.36 -13.12 -5.59
CA LEU A 32 9.90 -14.43 -6.07
C LEU A 32 10.83 -15.05 -7.12
N VAL A 33 11.52 -14.22 -7.91
CA VAL A 33 12.24 -14.60 -9.13
C VAL A 33 13.76 -14.46 -8.98
N GLY A 34 14.22 -13.89 -7.86
CA GLY A 34 15.64 -13.69 -7.54
C GLY A 34 16.46 -14.97 -7.72
N GLY A 35 17.47 -14.89 -8.59
CA GLY A 35 18.34 -16.02 -8.95
C GLY A 35 18.02 -16.73 -10.27
N THR A 36 17.01 -16.28 -11.04
CA THR A 36 16.74 -16.76 -12.41
C THR A 36 17.16 -15.74 -13.48
N TRP A 37 17.13 -16.11 -14.77
CA TRP A 37 17.51 -15.23 -15.89
C TRP A 37 16.65 -13.96 -16.03
N LEU A 38 15.52 -13.89 -15.30
CA LEU A 38 14.55 -12.79 -15.30
C LEU A 38 14.91 -11.67 -14.32
N ASP A 39 16.06 -11.74 -13.64
CA ASP A 39 16.54 -10.75 -12.65
C ASP A 39 16.92 -9.38 -13.26
N HIS A 40 16.78 -9.21 -14.59
CA HIS A 40 16.99 -7.94 -15.23
C HIS A 40 15.86 -6.96 -14.89
N ARG A 41 16.17 -5.99 -14.02
CA ARG A 41 15.28 -4.88 -13.61
C ARG A 41 14.47 -4.26 -14.73
N PHE A 42 15.10 -3.99 -15.89
CA PHE A 42 14.41 -3.40 -17.04
C PHE A 42 13.35 -4.34 -17.64
N LEU A 43 13.63 -5.65 -17.67
CA LEU A 43 12.74 -6.65 -18.23
C LEU A 43 11.52 -6.87 -17.32
N LEU A 44 11.72 -6.93 -16.00
CA LEU A 44 10.61 -7.02 -15.03
C LEU A 44 9.68 -5.81 -15.09
N VAL A 45 10.25 -4.60 -15.15
CA VAL A 45 9.47 -3.36 -15.28
C VAL A 45 8.73 -3.31 -16.62
N ALA A 46 9.37 -3.73 -17.72
CA ALA A 46 8.73 -3.79 -19.03
C ALA A 46 7.58 -4.80 -19.06
N LEU A 47 7.77 -5.99 -18.48
CA LEU A 47 6.73 -7.01 -18.37
C LEU A 47 5.55 -6.52 -17.52
N ALA A 48 5.82 -5.91 -16.36
CA ALA A 48 4.78 -5.32 -15.53
C ALA A 48 3.99 -4.25 -16.30
N SER A 49 4.67 -3.38 -17.05
CA SER A 49 4.03 -2.36 -17.86
C SER A 49 3.18 -2.95 -19.00
N ILE A 50 3.68 -3.98 -19.69
CA ILE A 50 2.95 -4.70 -20.75
C ILE A 50 1.73 -5.44 -20.17
N PHE A 51 1.84 -5.99 -18.97
CA PHE A 51 0.74 -6.68 -18.30
C PHE A 51 -0.38 -5.71 -17.89
N VAL A 52 0.01 -4.53 -17.41
CA VAL A 52 -0.90 -3.53 -16.85
C VAL A 52 -1.56 -2.64 -17.91
N LEU A 53 -0.87 -2.37 -19.02
CA LEU A 53 -1.40 -1.57 -20.12
C LEU A 53 -2.76 -2.07 -20.68
N PRO A 54 -2.98 -3.37 -20.98
CA PRO A 54 -4.27 -3.85 -21.45
C PRO A 54 -5.36 -3.81 -20.37
N LEU A 55 -4.98 -3.88 -19.08
CA LEU A 55 -5.92 -3.76 -17.97
C LEU A 55 -6.55 -2.36 -17.89
N THR A 56 -5.87 -1.32 -18.39
CA THR A 56 -6.41 0.08 -18.44
C THR A 56 -7.59 0.25 -19.38
N CYS A 57 -7.80 -0.68 -20.32
CA CYS A 57 -8.96 -0.67 -21.22
C CYS A 57 -10.17 -1.42 -20.63
N LEU A 58 -10.06 -1.95 -19.41
CA LEU A 58 -11.08 -2.81 -18.81
C LEU A 58 -12.21 -1.98 -18.17
N SER A 59 -13.44 -2.48 -18.25
CA SER A 59 -14.61 -1.75 -17.79
C SER A 59 -14.63 -1.55 -16.26
N GLN A 60 -14.99 -0.35 -15.81
CA GLN A 60 -15.06 0.10 -14.41
C GLN A 60 -15.91 -0.79 -13.47
N ARG A 61 -16.81 -1.64 -14.00
CA ARG A 61 -17.58 -2.64 -13.20
C ARG A 61 -16.72 -3.73 -12.59
N LEU A 62 -15.56 -4.04 -13.17
CA LEU A 62 -14.64 -5.01 -12.58
C LEU A 62 -13.95 -4.43 -11.34
N LEU A 63 -13.87 -3.10 -11.24
CA LEU A 63 -13.20 -2.38 -10.15
C LEU A 63 -13.87 -2.58 -8.78
N GLU A 64 -15.21 -2.71 -8.77
CA GLU A 64 -15.94 -3.05 -7.55
C GLU A 64 -15.56 -4.45 -7.04
N ARG A 65 -15.40 -5.43 -7.94
CA ARG A 65 -14.95 -6.79 -7.56
C ARG A 65 -13.49 -6.79 -7.13
N THR A 66 -12.62 -6.00 -7.75
CA THR A 66 -11.20 -5.93 -7.36
C THR A 66 -10.99 -5.27 -6.01
N SER A 67 -11.87 -4.35 -5.58
CA SER A 67 -11.81 -3.76 -4.24
C SER A 67 -11.90 -4.81 -3.12
N SER A 68 -12.73 -5.84 -3.31
CA SER A 68 -12.86 -6.94 -2.33
C SER A 68 -11.58 -7.79 -2.22
N ILE A 69 -10.89 -8.00 -3.35
CA ILE A 69 -9.61 -8.72 -3.40
C ILE A 69 -8.54 -7.89 -2.70
N ALA A 70 -8.50 -6.57 -2.93
CA ALA A 70 -7.60 -5.66 -2.26
C ALA A 70 -7.77 -5.70 -0.74
N ILE A 71 -9.01 -5.69 -0.25
CA ILE A 71 -9.29 -5.82 1.19
C ILE A 71 -8.79 -7.17 1.71
N ALA A 72 -9.12 -8.28 1.04
CA ALA A 72 -8.73 -9.62 1.46
C ALA A 72 -7.20 -9.79 1.56
N VAL A 73 -6.44 -9.30 0.58
CA VAL A 73 -4.98 -9.36 0.58
C VAL A 73 -4.38 -8.49 1.68
N ASN A 74 -4.90 -7.27 1.90
CA ASN A 74 -4.42 -6.41 2.99
C ASN A 74 -4.70 -7.01 4.37
N VAL A 75 -5.88 -7.63 4.56
CA VAL A 75 -6.22 -8.35 5.80
C VAL A 75 -5.29 -9.55 5.99
N TYR A 76 -5.02 -10.32 4.93
CA TYR A 76 -4.06 -11.42 4.98
C TYR A 76 -2.65 -10.94 5.34
N LEU A 77 -2.18 -9.84 4.76
CA LEU A 77 -0.88 -9.24 5.07
C LEU A 77 -0.81 -8.80 6.54
N PHE A 78 -1.85 -8.14 7.05
CA PHE A 78 -1.95 -7.75 8.44
C PHE A 78 -1.89 -8.97 9.38
N ALA A 79 -2.66 -10.02 9.06
CA ALA A 79 -2.66 -11.27 9.81
C ALA A 79 -1.30 -11.98 9.77
N LEU A 80 -0.65 -12.04 8.60
CA LEU A 80 0.67 -12.64 8.43
C LEU A 80 1.72 -11.94 9.30
N VAL A 81 1.77 -10.61 9.25
CA VAL A 81 2.67 -9.81 10.09
C VAL A 81 2.37 -10.03 11.58
N GLY A 82 1.10 -10.07 11.98
CA GLY A 82 0.69 -10.36 13.35
C GLY A 82 1.11 -11.76 13.83
N VAL A 83 0.96 -12.80 12.99
CA VAL A 83 1.39 -14.17 13.31
C VAL A 83 2.91 -14.26 13.42
N LEU A 84 3.65 -13.61 12.51
CA LEU A 84 5.12 -13.56 12.56
C LEU A 84 5.60 -12.85 13.82
N TYR A 85 4.95 -11.74 14.21
CA TYR A 85 5.21 -11.06 15.46
C TYR A 85 4.95 -11.96 16.67
N GLY A 86 3.80 -12.63 16.73
CA GLY A 86 3.48 -13.56 17.83
C GLY A 86 4.48 -14.71 17.95
N ARG A 87 4.96 -15.25 16.82
CA ARG A 87 6.03 -16.27 16.81
C ARG A 87 7.37 -15.70 17.27
N GLY A 88 7.70 -14.48 16.85
CA GLY A 88 8.91 -13.79 17.29
C GLY A 88 8.94 -13.53 18.80
N VAL A 89 7.80 -13.12 19.37
CA VAL A 89 7.62 -12.97 20.82
C VAL A 89 7.83 -14.30 21.54
N HIS A 90 7.18 -15.37 21.07
CA HIS A 90 7.29 -16.70 21.69
C HIS A 90 8.73 -17.25 21.66
N ASN A 91 9.45 -17.02 20.55
CA ASN A 91 10.80 -17.54 20.37
C ASN A 91 11.89 -16.61 20.93
N GLY A 92 11.51 -15.45 21.50
CA GLY A 92 12.47 -14.45 21.99
C GLY A 92 13.37 -13.87 20.90
N SER A 93 12.99 -13.98 19.62
CA SER A 93 13.80 -13.59 18.47
C SER A 93 13.50 -12.16 17.97
N LEU A 94 12.94 -11.32 18.83
CA LEU A 94 12.61 -9.94 18.49
C LEU A 94 13.89 -9.09 18.49
N PRO A 95 14.01 -8.13 17.57
CA PRO A 95 15.18 -7.25 17.53
C PRO A 95 15.29 -6.40 18.79
N GLU A 96 16.43 -6.54 19.48
CA GLU A 96 16.80 -5.69 20.61
C GLU A 96 17.13 -4.27 20.10
N GLY A 97 16.64 -3.23 20.79
CA GLY A 97 16.85 -1.83 20.38
C GLY A 97 15.70 -1.20 19.58
N THR A 98 14.52 -1.83 19.56
CA THR A 98 13.30 -1.23 19.01
C THR A 98 12.80 -0.08 19.88
N CYS A 99 12.96 1.16 19.40
CA CYS A 99 12.47 2.35 20.09
C CYS A 99 11.10 2.76 19.55
N ILE A 100 10.04 2.57 20.35
CA ILE A 100 8.67 2.98 19.98
C ILE A 100 8.57 4.50 19.77
N PHE A 101 9.34 5.28 20.53
CA PHE A 101 9.38 6.74 20.47
C PHE A 101 10.74 7.25 19.96
N GLY A 102 11.08 6.92 18.72
CA GLY A 102 12.28 7.44 18.06
C GLY A 102 12.10 8.89 17.59
N SER A 103 12.79 9.85 18.22
CA SER A 103 12.70 11.29 17.88
C SER A 103 13.62 11.71 16.72
N THR A 104 13.82 10.87 15.70
CA THR A 104 14.70 11.20 14.58
C THR A 104 13.97 12.07 13.55
N ILE A 105 14.50 13.28 13.31
CA ILE A 105 13.91 14.27 12.37
C ILE A 105 13.69 13.69 10.97
N ARG A 106 14.64 12.88 10.47
CA ARG A 106 14.54 12.26 9.13
C ARG A 106 13.37 11.28 9.03
N GLY A 107 13.19 10.44 10.05
CA GLY A 107 12.10 9.46 10.09
C GLY A 107 10.73 10.13 10.20
N ASN A 108 10.61 11.15 11.05
CA ASN A 108 9.38 11.91 11.20
C ASN A 108 8.98 12.63 9.90
N PHE A 109 9.94 13.22 9.18
CA PHE A 109 9.66 13.87 7.90
C PHE A 109 9.18 12.86 6.85
N ALA A 110 9.85 11.72 6.72
CA ALA A 110 9.44 10.65 5.80
C ALA A 110 8.06 10.07 6.16
N MET A 111 7.77 9.90 7.45
CA MET A 111 6.47 9.42 7.92
C MET A 111 5.35 10.40 7.55
N VAL A 112 5.57 11.70 7.80
CA VAL A 112 4.58 12.74 7.47
C VAL A 112 4.31 12.79 5.97
N THR A 113 5.34 12.75 5.11
CA THR A 113 5.16 12.78 3.66
C THR A 113 4.43 11.54 3.13
N VAL A 114 4.77 10.35 3.63
CA VAL A 114 4.08 9.10 3.28
C VAL A 114 2.63 9.15 3.75
N MET A 115 2.36 9.69 4.93
CA MET A 115 0.98 9.83 5.43
C MET A 115 0.14 10.77 4.58
N PHE A 116 0.67 11.91 4.14
CA PHE A 116 -0.04 12.79 3.20
C PHE A 116 -0.43 12.06 1.91
N GLN A 117 0.46 11.23 1.37
CA GLN A 117 0.17 10.45 0.18
C GLN A 117 -0.81 9.30 0.45
N ALA A 118 -0.73 8.64 1.61
CA ALA A 118 -1.60 7.52 1.95
C ALA A 118 -3.05 7.94 2.19
N VAL A 119 -3.27 9.18 2.64
CA VAL A 119 -4.60 9.73 2.91
C VAL A 119 -5.14 10.61 1.77
N ILE A 120 -4.53 10.51 0.59
CA ILE A 120 -4.92 11.33 -0.56
C ILE A 120 -6.28 10.88 -1.11
N VAL A 121 -7.35 11.54 -0.67
CA VAL A 121 -8.73 11.29 -1.11
C VAL A 121 -9.44 12.55 -1.60
N GLN A 122 -8.82 13.72 -1.41
CA GLN A 122 -9.41 15.04 -1.62
C GLN A 122 -9.93 15.21 -3.05
N MET A 123 -9.25 14.61 -4.03
CA MET A 123 -9.66 14.62 -5.44
C MET A 123 -10.93 13.81 -5.72
N CYS A 124 -11.19 12.81 -4.89
CA CYS A 124 -12.33 11.89 -5.02
C CYS A 124 -13.53 12.30 -4.15
N VAL A 125 -13.38 13.31 -3.29
CA VAL A 125 -14.44 13.76 -2.36
C VAL A 125 -15.71 14.17 -3.10
N LEU A 126 -15.61 14.98 -4.16
CA LEU A 126 -16.78 15.46 -4.90
C LEU A 126 -17.51 14.34 -5.66
N PRO A 127 -16.81 13.46 -6.42
CA PRO A 127 -17.44 12.27 -7.00
C PRO A 127 -18.09 11.35 -5.96
N MET A 128 -17.41 11.12 -4.82
CA MET A 128 -17.90 10.27 -3.75
C MET A 128 -19.17 10.84 -3.09
N TYR A 129 -19.19 12.16 -2.86
CA TYR A 129 -20.39 12.84 -2.36
C TYR A 129 -21.56 12.76 -3.35
N LYS A 130 -21.27 12.87 -4.66
CA LYS A 130 -22.29 12.76 -5.72
C LYS A 130 -22.88 11.35 -5.81
N ALA A 131 -22.08 10.31 -5.54
CA ALA A 131 -22.51 8.92 -5.55
C ALA A 131 -23.20 8.47 -4.25
N LEU A 132 -23.15 9.27 -3.18
CA LEU A 132 -23.73 8.93 -1.89
C LEU A 132 -25.26 8.88 -1.96
N GLU A 133 -25.83 7.72 -1.61
CA GLU A 133 -27.27 7.55 -1.47
C GLU A 133 -27.83 8.45 -0.36
N ASN A 134 -28.94 9.15 -0.62
CA ASN A 134 -29.56 10.10 0.31
C ASN A 134 -28.55 11.17 0.79
N ARG A 135 -28.01 11.93 -0.16
CA ARG A 135 -26.97 12.94 0.07
C ARG A 135 -27.37 13.95 1.13
N SER A 136 -26.54 14.05 2.18
CA SER A 136 -26.58 15.16 3.12
C SER A 136 -25.15 15.45 3.62
N PRO A 137 -24.78 16.73 3.83
CA PRO A 137 -23.45 17.09 4.32
C PRO A 137 -23.12 16.41 5.66
N ALA A 138 -24.08 16.38 6.59
CA ALA A 138 -23.90 15.75 7.90
C ALA A 138 -23.67 14.22 7.81
N LYS A 139 -24.34 13.53 6.88
CA LYS A 139 -24.13 12.09 6.65
C LYS A 139 -22.74 11.85 6.07
N PHE A 140 -22.34 12.65 5.08
CA PHE A 140 -21.03 12.51 4.45
C PHE A 140 -19.89 12.75 5.44
N ASP A 141 -19.99 13.81 6.26
CA ASP A 141 -19.01 14.11 7.30
C ASP A 141 -18.86 12.94 8.30
N ARG A 142 -19.97 12.37 8.76
CA ARG A 142 -19.95 11.20 9.66
C ARG A 142 -19.30 9.98 9.00
N ILE A 143 -19.58 9.71 7.73
CA ILE A 143 -18.98 8.57 6.99
C ILE A 143 -17.47 8.76 6.86
N ILE A 144 -17.02 9.96 6.47
CA ILE A 144 -15.60 10.30 6.37
C ILE A 144 -14.93 10.17 7.73
N ALA A 145 -15.50 10.76 8.79
CA ALA A 145 -14.92 10.70 10.14
C ALA A 145 -14.74 9.26 10.64
N VAL A 146 -15.75 8.40 10.43
CA VAL A 146 -15.66 6.97 10.79
C VAL A 146 -14.61 6.25 9.94
N GLY A 147 -14.63 6.46 8.63
CA GLY A 147 -13.67 5.83 7.71
C GLY A 147 -12.22 6.18 8.05
N PHE A 148 -11.92 7.45 8.29
CA PHE A 148 -10.58 7.92 8.67
C PHE A 148 -10.16 7.46 10.06
N THR A 149 -11.10 7.33 11.00
CA THR A 149 -10.82 6.79 12.33
C THR A 149 -10.42 5.32 12.25
N VAL A 150 -11.15 4.51 11.47
CA VAL A 150 -10.79 3.11 11.23
C VAL A 150 -9.43 3.01 10.52
N LEU A 151 -9.20 3.84 9.50
CA LEU A 151 -7.93 3.87 8.78
C LEU A 151 -6.75 4.22 9.70
N PHE A 152 -6.94 5.19 10.60
CA PHE A 152 -5.95 5.56 11.61
C PHE A 152 -5.53 4.36 12.47
N PHE A 153 -6.50 3.62 13.01
CA PHE A 153 -6.18 2.43 13.83
C PHE A 153 -5.48 1.33 13.03
N ILE A 154 -5.88 1.11 11.77
CA ILE A 154 -5.23 0.12 10.91
C ILE A 154 -3.78 0.53 10.63
N PHE A 155 -3.53 1.79 10.25
CA PHE A 155 -2.18 2.28 9.95
C PHE A 155 -1.29 2.30 11.18
N CYS A 156 -1.78 2.80 12.31
CA CYS A 156 -1.03 2.78 13.57
C CYS A 156 -0.73 1.35 14.00
N GLY A 157 -1.72 0.47 14.02
CA GLY A 157 -1.54 -0.93 14.41
C GLY A 157 -0.54 -1.66 13.50
N PHE A 158 -0.68 -1.51 12.18
CA PHE A 158 0.21 -2.16 11.22
C PHE A 158 1.64 -1.61 11.31
N SER A 159 1.80 -0.29 11.42
CA SER A 159 3.11 0.36 11.58
C SER A 159 3.81 -0.09 12.87
N CYS A 160 3.09 -0.11 13.99
CA CYS A 160 3.64 -0.57 15.26
C CYS A 160 4.07 -2.04 15.23
N ILE A 161 3.19 -2.95 14.77
CA ILE A 161 3.52 -4.39 14.74
C ILE A 161 4.65 -4.64 13.74
N GLY A 162 4.61 -4.03 12.56
CA GLY A 162 5.65 -4.16 11.54
C GLY A 162 7.01 -3.68 12.04
N TYR A 163 7.06 -2.52 12.70
CA TYR A 163 8.29 -1.97 13.27
C TYR A 163 8.83 -2.84 14.42
N LEU A 164 7.96 -3.33 15.32
CA LEU A 164 8.36 -4.21 16.41
C LEU A 164 8.85 -5.58 15.93
N LEU A 165 8.31 -6.08 14.82
CA LEU A 165 8.73 -7.34 14.21
C LEU A 165 10.12 -7.24 13.56
N ILE A 166 10.38 -6.18 12.79
CA ILE A 166 11.56 -6.08 11.92
C ILE A 166 12.71 -5.31 12.58
N GLY A 167 12.40 -4.27 13.36
CA GLY A 167 13.39 -3.43 14.02
C GLY A 167 13.77 -2.15 13.25
N PRO A 168 14.87 -1.50 13.65
CA PRO A 168 15.25 -0.18 13.15
C PRO A 168 15.68 -0.17 11.67
N ASP A 169 16.14 -1.29 11.13
CA ASP A 169 16.61 -1.43 9.75
C ASP A 169 15.51 -1.83 8.76
N VAL A 170 14.24 -1.51 9.09
CA VAL A 170 13.10 -1.82 8.23
C VAL A 170 13.19 -1.10 6.89
N LYS A 171 13.15 -1.87 5.79
CA LYS A 171 13.04 -1.30 4.44
C LYS A 171 11.66 -0.68 4.20
N SER A 172 11.58 0.32 3.32
CA SER A 172 10.34 1.04 2.99
C SER A 172 9.19 0.12 2.54
N ASN A 173 9.50 -0.99 1.86
CA ASN A 173 8.53 -2.02 1.52
C ASN A 173 8.60 -3.16 2.54
N ILE A 174 7.54 -3.35 3.32
CA ILE A 174 7.48 -4.39 4.36
C ILE A 174 7.62 -5.80 3.77
N LEU A 175 7.14 -6.03 2.55
CA LEU A 175 7.21 -7.34 1.88
C LEU A 175 8.66 -7.79 1.63
N SER A 176 9.57 -6.84 1.45
CA SER A 176 11.00 -7.09 1.24
C SER A 176 11.75 -7.39 2.54
N ASN A 177 11.09 -7.24 3.69
CA ASN A 177 11.62 -7.59 5.01
C ASN A 177 11.05 -8.92 5.54
N LEU A 178 10.06 -9.50 4.86
CA LEU A 178 9.48 -10.78 5.28
C LEU A 178 10.46 -11.94 5.00
N PRO A 179 10.52 -12.95 5.89
CA PRO A 179 11.32 -14.14 5.63
C PRO A 179 10.80 -14.87 4.39
N THR A 180 11.70 -15.51 3.65
CA THR A 180 11.33 -16.32 2.48
C THR A 180 10.55 -17.55 2.95
N GLY A 181 9.30 -17.67 2.48
CA GLY A 181 8.41 -18.76 2.87
C GLY A 181 7.10 -18.72 2.11
N PRO A 182 6.29 -19.80 2.19
CA PRO A 182 5.05 -19.88 1.43
C PRO A 182 4.06 -18.76 1.78
N GLY A 183 4.04 -18.33 3.05
CA GLY A 183 3.17 -17.25 3.50
C GLY A 183 3.53 -15.88 2.91
N SER A 184 4.83 -15.57 2.81
CA SER A 184 5.33 -14.31 2.23
C SER A 184 5.23 -14.30 0.71
N SER A 185 5.42 -15.45 0.05
CA SER A 185 5.19 -15.57 -1.40
C SER A 185 3.72 -15.32 -1.76
N ILE A 186 2.78 -15.85 -0.97
CA ILE A 186 1.34 -15.56 -1.16
C ILE A 186 1.06 -14.07 -0.98
N ALA A 187 1.67 -13.43 0.02
CA ALA A 187 1.52 -11.99 0.23
C ALA A 187 2.07 -11.17 -0.95
N GLN A 188 3.25 -11.52 -1.47
CA GLN A 188 3.89 -10.84 -2.61
C GLN A 188 3.06 -11.00 -3.89
N VAL A 189 2.61 -12.21 -4.22
CA VAL A 189 1.72 -12.44 -5.36
C VAL A 189 0.39 -11.71 -5.18
N GLY A 190 -0.18 -11.76 -3.97
CA GLY A 190 -1.40 -11.02 -3.63
C GLY A 190 -1.24 -9.53 -3.88
N THR A 191 -0.15 -8.92 -3.41
CA THR A 191 0.12 -7.50 -3.62
C THR A 191 0.29 -7.15 -5.10
N ILE A 192 0.96 -7.98 -5.90
CA ILE A 192 1.05 -7.80 -7.36
C ILE A 192 -0.36 -7.76 -7.98
N VAL A 193 -1.23 -8.71 -7.61
CA VAL A 193 -2.61 -8.76 -8.10
C VAL A 193 -3.38 -7.51 -7.69
N VAL A 194 -3.28 -7.09 -6.43
CA VAL A 194 -3.96 -5.88 -5.95
C VAL A 194 -3.52 -4.65 -6.72
N VAL A 195 -2.21 -4.45 -6.88
CA VAL A 195 -1.66 -3.31 -7.59
C VAL A 195 -2.09 -3.32 -9.06
N ALA A 196 -2.02 -4.48 -9.73
CA ALA A 196 -2.47 -4.62 -11.11
C ALA A 196 -3.97 -4.34 -11.29
N CYS A 197 -4.78 -4.67 -10.28
CA CYS A 197 -6.23 -4.44 -10.31
C CYS A 197 -6.66 -3.01 -9.95
N VAL A 198 -5.78 -2.22 -9.32
CA VAL A 198 -6.03 -0.81 -8.91
C VAL A 198 -5.38 0.19 -9.87
N TYR A 199 -4.40 -0.26 -10.67
CA TYR A 199 -3.76 0.56 -11.69
C TYR A 199 -4.70 1.13 -12.77
N PRO A 200 -5.64 0.37 -13.37
CA PRO A 200 -6.55 0.89 -14.38
C PRO A 200 -7.63 1.81 -13.81
#